data_AF-A0A913XIP0-F1
#
_entry.id   AF-A0A913XIP0-F1
#
_cell.length_a   1.000
_cell.length_b   1.000
_cell.length_c   1.000
_cell.angle_alpha   90.00
_cell.angle_beta   90.00
_cell.angle_gamma   90.00
#
_symmetry.space_group_name_H-M   'P 1'
#
loop_
_entity.id
_entity.type
_entity.pdbx_description
1 polymer ?
#
loop_
_entity_poly.entity_id
_entity_poly.type
_entity_poly.pdbx_seq_one_letter_code
_entity_poly.pdbx_strand_id
1 'polypeptide(L)'
;MWINTNYLILLQVTGSVFISCAIVCPVSIDMVFLLDGSSSIGSNDFIKLKDFIIKVVQYFRVSSQESRIGVVRYSDNASIELSFTDLQIISSIEKKIRNIPYLGGNTYTNTGLDKSLILFTANGRGHVHRVVIVINDGKSSKGEAAIQSAKKLKDNGIRILSLGFGTSFSLLELQQIATSADHAHTYPNAVSMLNSATSVGEAVCAASRGTQLYFTSISEKAFMINHVITNHHVTDDLECAFKCLTNKRCFSFNYFESTQMCQLNYSNKQSDPHAIIDDEKSIHYDMVFPLR
;
A
#
# COMPACT_ATOMS: atom_id res chain seq x y z
N MET A 1 -34.71 9.91 -18.16
CA MET A 1 -34.34 10.48 -16.86
C MET A 1 -33.58 9.39 -16.11
N TRP A 2 -32.29 9.61 -15.86
CA TRP A 2 -31.36 8.59 -15.37
C TRP A 2 -31.74 8.13 -13.96
N ILE A 3 -31.84 6.81 -13.76
CA ILE A 3 -31.90 6.20 -12.43
C ILE A 3 -30.54 5.54 -12.20
N ASN A 4 -29.80 6.08 -11.23
CA ASN A 4 -28.54 5.52 -10.71
C ASN A 4 -28.89 4.30 -9.86
N THR A 5 -28.60 3.09 -10.34
CA THR A 5 -28.83 1.85 -9.60
C THR A 5 -27.62 1.50 -8.73
N ASN A 6 -27.62 2.02 -7.51
CA ASN A 6 -26.88 1.47 -6.37
C ASN A 6 -27.91 1.13 -5.28
N TYR A 7 -28.66 0.03 -5.44
CA TYR A 7 -29.41 -0.57 -4.33
C TYR A 7 -29.39 -2.09 -4.44
N LEU A 8 -28.91 -2.71 -3.35
CA LEU A 8 -29.06 -4.12 -3.01
C LEU A 8 -30.55 -4.49 -3.01
N ILE A 9 -30.88 -5.61 -3.65
CA ILE A 9 -32.13 -6.33 -3.43
C ILE A 9 -31.92 -7.27 -2.23
N LEU A 10 -32.69 -7.07 -1.17
CA LEU A 10 -32.81 -8.02 -0.06
C LEU A 10 -33.64 -9.23 -0.52
N LEU A 11 -33.00 -10.39 -0.61
CA LEU A 11 -33.70 -11.67 -0.52
C LEU A 11 -32.96 -12.52 0.51
N GLN A 12 -33.67 -12.82 1.61
CA GLN A 12 -33.23 -13.79 2.60
C GLN A 12 -33.09 -15.16 1.92
N VAL A 13 -31.87 -15.69 1.88
CA VAL A 13 -31.64 -17.12 1.74
C VAL A 13 -30.57 -17.52 2.75
N THR A 14 -30.96 -18.46 3.60
CA THR A 14 -30.13 -19.15 4.58
C THR A 14 -28.87 -19.73 3.93
N GLY A 15 -27.71 -19.25 4.34
CA GLY A 15 -26.42 -19.77 3.90
C GLY A 15 -25.37 -18.69 4.08
N SER A 16 -24.33 -18.98 4.86
CA SER A 16 -23.20 -18.07 5.07
C SER A 16 -22.56 -17.74 3.73
N VAL A 17 -22.96 -16.63 3.11
CA VAL A 17 -22.25 -16.03 2.00
C VAL A 17 -21.00 -15.41 2.61
N PHE A 18 -19.90 -16.15 2.59
CA PHE A 18 -18.58 -15.55 2.70
C PHE A 18 -18.42 -14.68 1.46
N ILE A 19 -18.82 -13.41 1.56
CA ILE A 19 -18.42 -12.39 0.61
C ILE A 19 -16.91 -12.26 0.81
N SER A 20 -16.14 -12.98 0.00
CA SER A 20 -14.75 -12.63 -0.23
C SER A 20 -14.78 -11.28 -0.93
N CYS A 21 -14.83 -10.21 -0.15
CA CYS A 21 -14.49 -8.89 -0.63
C CYS A 21 -13.01 -8.99 -0.98
N ALA A 22 -12.69 -9.24 -2.25
CA ALA A 22 -11.35 -8.95 -2.73
C ALA A 22 -11.14 -7.47 -2.41
N ILE A 23 -10.34 -7.17 -1.39
CA ILE A 23 -10.01 -5.81 -0.97
C ILE A 23 -9.15 -5.25 -2.10
N VAL A 24 -9.78 -4.74 -3.15
CA VAL A 24 -9.06 -4.05 -4.22
C VAL A 24 -8.75 -2.65 -3.70
N CYS A 25 -7.49 -2.23 -3.84
CA CYS A 25 -7.08 -0.90 -3.41
C CYS A 25 -7.91 0.19 -4.12
N PRO A 26 -8.62 1.06 -3.38
CA PRO A 26 -9.44 2.14 -3.93
C PRO A 26 -8.63 3.40 -4.24
N VAL A 27 -7.34 3.44 -3.89
CA VAL A 27 -6.48 4.60 -4.12
C VAL A 27 -5.95 4.56 -5.54
N SER A 28 -5.99 5.71 -6.22
CA SER A 28 -5.31 5.88 -7.51
C SER A 28 -3.82 6.11 -7.30
N ILE A 29 -2.99 5.27 -7.91
CA ILE A 29 -1.53 5.28 -7.75
C ILE A 29 -0.87 5.15 -9.12
N ASP A 30 0.17 5.93 -9.37
CA ASP A 30 1.14 5.64 -10.43
C ASP A 30 2.29 4.82 -9.83
N MET A 31 2.40 3.56 -10.25
CA MET A 31 3.36 2.61 -9.69
C MET A 31 4.36 2.15 -10.75
N VAL A 32 5.64 2.16 -10.42
CA VAL A 32 6.70 1.63 -11.29
C VAL A 32 7.43 0.49 -10.61
N PHE A 33 7.49 -0.66 -11.27
CA PHE A 33 8.34 -1.78 -10.83
C PHE A 33 9.71 -1.68 -11.50
N LEU A 34 10.77 -1.63 -10.69
CA LEU A 34 12.14 -1.86 -11.14
C LEU A 34 12.43 -3.36 -11.08
N LEU A 35 12.41 -3.99 -12.23
CA LEU A 35 12.68 -5.41 -12.38
C LEU A 35 14.17 -5.62 -12.68
N ASP A 36 14.89 -6.17 -11.72
CA ASP A 36 16.27 -6.61 -11.89
C ASP A 36 16.34 -7.78 -12.89
N GLY A 37 17.04 -7.55 -14.00
CA GLY A 37 17.29 -8.53 -15.06
C GLY A 37 18.76 -8.96 -15.12
N SER A 38 19.54 -8.72 -14.07
CA SER A 38 20.95 -9.11 -13.98
C SER A 38 21.14 -10.62 -13.90
N SER A 39 22.37 -11.07 -14.13
CA SER A 39 22.71 -12.48 -14.21
C SER A 39 22.54 -13.24 -12.88
N SER A 40 22.60 -12.56 -11.74
CA SER A 40 22.45 -13.18 -10.41
C SER A 40 21.06 -13.78 -10.19
N ILE A 41 20.03 -13.12 -10.74
CA ILE A 41 18.63 -13.51 -10.61
C ILE A 41 18.40 -14.90 -11.21
N GLY A 42 18.95 -15.17 -12.40
CA GLY A 42 18.68 -16.40 -13.14
C GLY A 42 17.27 -16.44 -13.75
N SER A 43 17.13 -17.19 -14.85
CA SER A 43 15.88 -17.24 -15.63
C SER A 43 14.67 -17.74 -14.83
N ASN A 44 14.88 -18.72 -13.94
CA ASN A 44 13.82 -19.32 -13.13
C ASN A 44 13.24 -18.37 -12.08
N ASP A 45 14.07 -17.55 -11.43
CA ASP A 45 13.58 -16.58 -10.45
C ASP A 45 13.06 -15.32 -11.15
N PHE A 46 13.62 -14.95 -12.30
CA PHE A 46 13.08 -13.87 -13.13
C PHE A 46 11.61 -14.10 -13.51
N ILE A 47 11.21 -15.34 -13.80
CA ILE A 47 9.79 -15.70 -14.02
C ILE A 47 8.96 -15.44 -12.76
N LYS A 48 9.45 -15.82 -11.58
CA LYS A 48 8.74 -15.59 -10.30
C LYS A 48 8.62 -14.12 -9.97
N LEU A 49 9.62 -13.30 -10.29
CA LEU A 49 9.55 -11.85 -10.12
C LEU A 49 8.49 -11.23 -11.04
N LYS A 50 8.39 -11.69 -12.28
CA LYS A 50 7.30 -11.29 -13.18
C LYS A 50 5.93 -11.68 -12.63
N ASP A 51 5.77 -12.89 -12.10
CA ASP A 51 4.53 -13.33 -11.46
C ASP A 51 4.22 -12.55 -10.18
N PHE A 52 5.24 -12.16 -9.41
CA PHE A 52 5.09 -11.31 -8.24
C PHE A 52 4.53 -9.95 -8.62
N ILE A 53 5.11 -9.29 -9.64
CA ILE A 53 4.61 -8.00 -10.14
C ILE A 53 3.15 -8.13 -10.56
N ILE A 54 2.80 -9.18 -11.31
CA ILE A 54 1.42 -9.44 -11.75
C ILE A 54 0.47 -9.56 -10.56
N LYS A 55 0.83 -10.34 -9.53
CA LYS A 55 0.00 -10.50 -8.32
C LYS A 55 -0.17 -9.19 -7.54
N VAL A 56 0.87 -8.37 -7.43
CA VAL A 56 0.76 -7.04 -6.81
C VAL A 56 -0.20 -6.17 -7.63
N VAL A 57 -0.05 -6.14 -8.96
CA VAL A 57 -0.90 -5.35 -9.86
C VAL A 57 -2.38 -5.72 -9.75
N GLN A 58 -2.68 -7.03 -9.62
CA GLN A 58 -4.05 -7.53 -9.46
C GLN A 58 -4.74 -7.05 -8.17
N TYR A 59 -3.98 -6.55 -7.18
CA TYR A 59 -4.53 -5.95 -5.96
C TYR A 59 -5.11 -4.54 -6.19
N PHE A 60 -4.82 -3.89 -7.32
CA PHE A 60 -5.22 -2.50 -7.60
C PHE A 60 -6.30 -2.43 -8.70
N ARG A 61 -7.14 -1.39 -8.63
CA ARG A 61 -8.00 -1.01 -9.77
C ARG A 61 -7.15 -0.30 -10.82
N VAL A 62 -6.86 -1.01 -11.90
CA VAL A 62 -5.98 -0.52 -12.97
C VAL A 62 -6.81 0.00 -14.14
N SER A 63 -6.62 1.28 -14.46
CA SER A 63 -7.18 1.94 -15.64
C SER A 63 -6.38 3.21 -15.94
N SER A 64 -6.61 3.85 -17.08
CA SER A 64 -5.97 5.13 -17.40
C SER A 64 -6.35 6.27 -16.45
N GLN A 65 -7.45 6.12 -15.69
CA GLN A 65 -7.95 7.10 -14.74
C GLN A 65 -7.70 6.71 -13.27
N GLU A 66 -7.58 5.42 -12.95
CA GLU A 66 -7.32 4.92 -11.60
C GLU A 66 -5.84 4.63 -11.39
N SER A 67 -5.43 3.43 -10.97
CA SER A 67 -4.01 3.10 -10.86
C SER A 67 -3.37 2.81 -12.21
N ARG A 68 -2.15 3.28 -12.44
CA ARG A 68 -1.38 3.05 -13.66
C ARG A 68 -0.05 2.40 -13.34
N ILE A 69 0.36 1.45 -14.18
CA ILE A 69 1.54 0.61 -13.96
C ILE A 69 2.60 0.93 -15.01
N GLY A 70 3.83 1.11 -14.54
CA GLY A 70 5.04 1.13 -15.35
C GLY A 70 5.96 -0.01 -14.92
N VAL A 71 6.76 -0.50 -15.86
CA VAL A 71 7.80 -1.50 -15.58
C VAL A 71 9.08 -1.07 -16.27
N VAL A 72 10.14 -0.97 -15.49
CA VAL A 72 11.49 -0.70 -15.96
C VAL A 72 12.33 -1.93 -15.66
N ARG A 73 12.85 -2.58 -16.70
CA ARG A 73 13.85 -3.63 -16.54
C ARG A 73 15.24 -3.01 -16.56
N TYR A 74 16.11 -3.44 -15.65
CA TYR A 74 17.50 -2.98 -15.64
C TYR A 74 18.49 -4.13 -15.48
N SER A 75 19.68 -3.95 -16.05
CA SER A 75 20.87 -4.74 -15.74
C SER A 75 22.10 -3.85 -15.92
N ASP A 76 22.84 -4.00 -17.02
CA ASP A 76 23.89 -3.05 -17.45
C ASP A 76 23.27 -1.73 -17.94
N ASN A 77 22.08 -1.82 -18.53
CA ASN A 77 21.29 -0.70 -19.03
C ASN A 77 19.83 -0.86 -18.57
N ALA A 78 19.05 0.23 -18.60
CA ALA A 78 17.64 0.22 -18.25
C ALA A 78 16.71 0.46 -19.47
N SER A 79 15.62 -0.29 -19.53
CA SER A 79 14.58 -0.22 -20.57
C SER A 79 13.20 -0.05 -19.94
N ILE A 80 12.36 0.80 -20.55
CA ILE A 80 10.94 0.90 -20.19
C ILE A 80 10.22 -0.19 -20.96
N GLU A 81 9.73 -1.19 -20.25
CA GLU A 81 9.00 -2.33 -20.82
C GLU A 81 7.47 -2.09 -20.82
N LEU A 82 7.00 -1.26 -19.90
CA LEU A 82 5.62 -0.79 -19.80
C LEU A 82 5.60 0.68 -19.35
N SER A 83 4.92 1.54 -20.11
CA SER A 83 4.72 2.97 -19.83
C SER A 83 3.32 3.24 -19.27
N PHE A 84 3.13 4.33 -18.54
CA PHE A 84 1.81 4.79 -18.09
C PHE A 84 0.84 5.14 -19.24
N THR A 85 1.38 5.38 -20.44
CA THR A 85 0.61 5.67 -21.66
C THR A 85 0.21 4.42 -22.43
N ASP A 86 0.73 3.24 -22.05
CA ASP A 86 0.29 1.97 -22.62
C ASP A 86 -1.13 1.62 -22.17
N LEU A 87 -1.74 0.62 -22.80
CA LEU A 87 -3.06 0.12 -22.44
C LEU A 87 -3.08 -0.40 -20.99
N GLN A 88 -3.64 0.40 -20.09
CA GLN A 88 -3.77 0.14 -18.65
C GLN A 88 -4.95 -0.81 -18.36
N ILE A 89 -4.86 -2.05 -18.82
CA ILE A 89 -5.82 -3.12 -18.55
C ILE A 89 -5.03 -4.32 -18.06
N ILE A 90 -5.51 -4.98 -16.99
CA ILE A 90 -4.81 -6.09 -16.32
C ILE A 90 -4.30 -7.13 -17.32
N SER A 91 -5.15 -7.64 -18.22
CA SER A 91 -4.76 -8.66 -19.20
C SER A 91 -3.65 -8.21 -20.16
N SER A 92 -3.64 -6.93 -20.56
CA SER A 92 -2.60 -6.33 -21.41
C SER A 92 -1.29 -6.17 -20.65
N ILE A 93 -1.37 -5.68 -19.41
CA ILE A 93 -0.22 -5.51 -18.51
C ILE A 93 0.43 -6.85 -18.21
N GLU A 94 -0.36 -7.86 -17.85
CA GLU A 94 0.13 -9.22 -17.62
C GLU A 94 0.85 -9.78 -18.83
N LYS A 95 0.25 -9.66 -20.02
CA LYS A 95 0.88 -10.12 -21.27
C LYS A 95 2.21 -9.40 -21.51
N LYS A 96 2.27 -8.08 -21.32
CA LYS A 96 3.52 -7.32 -21.46
C LYS A 96 4.56 -7.80 -20.45
N ILE A 97 4.22 -7.89 -19.17
CA ILE A 97 5.12 -8.34 -18.11
C ILE A 97 5.67 -9.74 -18.44
N ARG A 98 4.80 -10.71 -18.74
CA ARG A 98 5.21 -12.09 -19.07
C ARG A 98 6.21 -12.17 -20.22
N ASN A 99 6.10 -11.28 -21.20
CA ASN A 99 6.97 -11.23 -22.37
C ASN A 99 8.27 -10.43 -22.19
N ILE A 100 8.49 -9.81 -21.02
CA ILE A 100 9.77 -9.13 -20.74
C ILE A 100 10.90 -10.17 -20.81
N PRO A 101 11.95 -9.93 -21.62
CA PRO A 101 13.04 -10.87 -21.79
C PRO A 101 14.02 -10.82 -20.62
N TYR A 102 14.58 -11.98 -20.29
CA TYR A 102 15.73 -12.08 -19.38
C TYR A 102 17.01 -11.93 -20.19
N LEU A 103 17.78 -10.87 -19.95
CA LEU A 103 19.01 -10.59 -20.71
C LEU A 103 20.28 -10.87 -19.92
N GLY A 104 20.21 -10.96 -18.58
CA GLY A 104 21.39 -10.98 -17.73
C GLY A 104 22.14 -9.64 -17.75
N GLY A 105 23.35 -9.65 -17.20
CA GLY A 105 24.23 -8.49 -17.06
C GLY A 105 24.57 -8.18 -15.60
N ASN A 106 25.10 -6.99 -15.34
CA ASN A 106 25.37 -6.51 -13.99
C ASN A 106 24.12 -5.91 -13.33
N THR A 107 24.25 -5.51 -12.06
CA THR A 107 23.16 -4.95 -11.25
C THR A 107 23.31 -3.44 -11.08
N TYR A 108 23.13 -2.66 -12.15
CA TYR A 108 23.25 -1.19 -12.12
C TYR A 108 21.91 -0.51 -11.79
N THR A 109 21.47 -0.67 -10.54
CA THR A 109 20.19 -0.17 -10.01
C THR A 109 19.97 1.32 -10.23
N ASN A 110 21.03 2.13 -10.25
CA ASN A 110 20.96 3.57 -10.56
C ASN A 110 20.32 3.84 -11.94
N THR A 111 20.63 3.02 -12.95
CA THR A 111 20.08 3.19 -14.31
C THR A 111 18.57 2.96 -14.33
N GLY A 112 18.08 1.96 -13.59
CA GLY A 112 16.66 1.70 -13.41
C GLY A 112 15.96 2.85 -12.70
N LEU A 113 16.56 3.38 -11.63
CA LEU A 113 16.00 4.48 -10.83
C LEU A 113 15.90 5.77 -11.65
N ASP A 114 16.96 6.12 -12.39
CA ASP A 114 16.96 7.28 -13.28
C ASP A 114 15.91 7.14 -14.39
N LYS A 115 15.77 5.93 -14.96
CA LYS A 115 14.76 5.66 -15.99
C LYS A 115 13.33 5.74 -15.45
N SER A 116 13.09 5.34 -14.21
CA SER A 116 11.80 5.55 -13.56
C SER A 116 11.49 7.02 -13.32
N LEU A 117 12.49 7.82 -12.94
CA LEU A 117 12.30 9.27 -12.83
C LEU A 117 11.90 9.88 -14.18
N ILE A 118 12.53 9.45 -15.29
CA ILE A 118 12.14 9.86 -16.65
C ILE A 118 10.68 9.47 -16.95
N LEU A 119 10.27 8.25 -16.60
CA LEU A 119 8.91 7.77 -16.84
C LEU A 119 7.86 8.58 -16.05
N PHE A 120 8.16 8.90 -14.78
CA PHE A 120 7.30 9.77 -13.96
C PHE A 120 7.27 11.22 -14.44
N THR A 121 8.40 11.78 -14.85
CA THR A 121 8.45 13.18 -15.32
C THR A 121 7.79 13.35 -16.68
N ALA A 122 7.88 12.36 -17.56
CA ALA A 122 7.24 12.38 -18.86
C ALA A 122 5.71 12.20 -18.79
N ASN A 123 5.22 11.24 -17.99
CA ASN A 123 3.82 10.80 -18.07
C ASN A 123 3.14 10.57 -16.71
N GLY A 124 3.84 10.80 -15.60
CA GLY A 124 3.30 10.64 -14.25
C GLY A 124 2.29 11.75 -13.90
N ARG A 125 1.27 11.39 -13.12
CA ARG A 125 0.29 12.33 -12.58
C ARG A 125 0.83 12.91 -11.27
N GLY A 126 0.90 14.23 -11.19
CA GLY A 126 1.34 14.92 -9.96
C GLY A 126 0.33 14.88 -8.81
N HIS A 127 -0.96 14.66 -9.11
CA HIS A 127 -2.06 14.68 -8.13
C HIS A 127 -2.38 13.31 -7.51
N VAL A 128 -1.67 12.24 -7.91
CA VAL A 128 -1.84 10.88 -7.36
C VAL A 128 -0.58 10.45 -6.62
N HIS A 129 -0.69 9.40 -5.80
CA HIS A 129 0.48 8.81 -5.16
C HIS A 129 1.40 8.19 -6.21
N ARG A 130 2.71 8.42 -6.06
CA ARG A 130 3.74 7.92 -6.97
C ARG A 130 4.68 7.00 -6.20
N VAL A 131 4.78 5.75 -6.63
CA VAL A 131 5.54 4.70 -5.95
C VAL A 131 6.47 3.98 -6.92
N VAL A 132 7.70 3.76 -6.50
CA VAL A 132 8.65 2.84 -7.13
C VAL A 132 8.81 1.62 -6.23
N ILE A 133 8.66 0.42 -6.78
CA ILE A 133 8.98 -0.83 -6.11
C ILE A 133 10.26 -1.37 -6.74
N VAL A 134 11.36 -1.35 -5.98
CA VAL A 134 12.66 -1.89 -6.39
C VAL A 134 12.72 -3.35 -5.99
N ILE A 135 12.98 -4.24 -6.95
CA ILE A 135 13.15 -5.67 -6.71
C ILE A 135 14.60 -6.02 -7.06
N ASN A 136 15.34 -6.66 -6.16
CA ASN A 136 16.71 -7.15 -6.41
C ASN A 136 17.05 -8.38 -5.57
N ASP A 137 18.08 -9.14 -5.97
CA ASP A 137 18.65 -10.25 -5.20
C ASP A 137 20.06 -9.96 -4.66
N GLY A 138 20.62 -8.80 -5.03
CA GLY A 138 22.03 -8.49 -4.88
C GLY A 138 22.29 -7.03 -4.51
N LYS A 139 23.50 -6.78 -4.02
CA LYS A 139 24.07 -5.44 -3.83
C LYS A 139 24.27 -4.77 -5.20
N SER A 140 23.91 -3.50 -5.37
CA SER A 140 24.25 -2.83 -6.62
C SER A 140 25.77 -2.72 -6.77
N SER A 141 26.27 -3.01 -7.97
CA SER A 141 27.67 -2.77 -8.32
C SER A 141 28.03 -1.27 -8.32
N LYS A 142 27.03 -0.39 -8.20
CA LYS A 142 27.13 1.08 -8.15
C LYS A 142 26.27 1.67 -7.02
N GLY A 143 26.36 1.10 -5.81
CA GLY A 143 25.53 1.49 -4.66
C GLY A 143 25.43 3.00 -4.39
N GLU A 144 26.54 3.75 -4.40
CA GLU A 144 26.51 5.21 -4.19
C GLU A 144 25.69 5.94 -5.27
N ALA A 145 25.83 5.55 -6.54
CA ALA A 145 25.03 6.11 -7.62
C ALA A 145 23.55 5.75 -7.46
N ALA A 146 23.23 4.54 -6.99
CA ALA A 146 21.86 4.11 -6.73
C ALA A 146 21.21 4.96 -5.64
N ILE A 147 21.94 5.26 -4.56
CA ILE A 147 21.48 6.14 -3.47
C ILE A 147 21.20 7.55 -4.00
N GLN A 148 22.07 8.09 -4.86
CA GLN A 148 21.88 9.42 -5.46
C GLN A 148 20.65 9.46 -6.39
N SER A 149 20.47 8.45 -7.24
CA SER A 149 19.27 8.34 -8.10
C SER A 149 17.99 8.17 -7.29
N ALA A 150 18.03 7.36 -6.22
CA ALA A 150 16.92 7.22 -5.28
C ALA A 150 16.58 8.55 -4.59
N LYS A 151 17.60 9.34 -4.21
CA LYS A 151 17.39 10.67 -3.66
C LYS A 151 16.63 11.57 -4.62
N LYS A 152 16.97 11.59 -5.92
CA LYS A 152 16.25 12.40 -6.92
C LYS A 152 14.77 12.04 -7.01
N LEU A 153 14.43 10.74 -6.98
CA LEU A 153 13.05 10.27 -6.95
C LEU A 153 12.33 10.76 -5.67
N LYS A 154 12.96 10.61 -4.50
CA LYS A 154 12.43 11.07 -3.21
C LYS A 154 12.20 12.58 -3.18
N ASP A 155 13.15 13.37 -3.67
CA ASP A 155 13.04 14.83 -3.79
C ASP A 155 11.89 15.25 -4.72
N ASN A 156 11.49 14.39 -5.66
CA ASN A 156 10.33 14.57 -6.55
C ASN A 156 9.00 14.06 -5.95
N GLY A 157 8.97 13.72 -4.65
CA GLY A 157 7.77 13.23 -3.97
C GLY A 157 7.37 11.80 -4.35
N ILE A 158 8.30 11.03 -4.93
CA ILE A 158 8.08 9.63 -5.30
C ILE A 158 8.58 8.75 -4.15
N ARG A 159 7.70 7.88 -3.65
CA ARG A 159 8.06 6.92 -2.60
C ARG A 159 8.73 5.70 -3.21
N ILE A 160 9.70 5.16 -2.51
CA ILE A 160 10.45 3.96 -2.88
C ILE A 160 10.22 2.89 -1.82
N LEU A 161 9.78 1.72 -2.27
CA LEU A 161 9.73 0.46 -1.54
C LEU A 161 10.83 -0.45 -2.10
N SER A 162 11.73 -0.94 -1.26
CA SER A 162 12.88 -1.76 -1.67
C SER A 162 12.71 -3.19 -1.16
N LEU A 163 12.66 -4.14 -2.09
CA LEU A 163 12.40 -5.54 -1.82
C LEU A 163 13.60 -6.39 -2.27
N GLY A 164 14.35 -6.91 -1.29
CA GLY A 164 15.47 -7.83 -1.52
C GLY A 164 15.05 -9.29 -1.37
N PHE A 165 15.69 -10.22 -2.07
CA PHE A 165 15.59 -11.65 -1.75
C PHE A 165 16.90 -12.41 -1.83
N GLY A 166 16.96 -13.56 -1.16
CA GLY A 166 18.18 -14.38 -1.11
C GLY A 166 19.15 -13.90 -0.04
N THR A 167 20.44 -14.01 -0.29
CA THR A 167 21.49 -13.69 0.70
C THR A 167 22.53 -12.69 0.18
N SER A 168 22.46 -12.30 -1.10
CA SER A 168 23.49 -11.49 -1.76
C SER A 168 23.21 -9.98 -1.72
N PHE A 169 22.05 -9.55 -1.21
CA PHE A 169 21.70 -8.13 -1.07
C PHE A 169 22.38 -7.45 0.12
N SER A 170 22.50 -6.12 0.06
CA SER A 170 22.91 -5.31 1.20
C SER A 170 21.67 -4.65 1.83
N LEU A 171 21.32 -5.06 3.06
CA LEU A 171 20.19 -4.45 3.78
C LEU A 171 20.37 -2.93 3.95
N LEU A 172 21.60 -2.48 4.22
CA LEU A 172 21.92 -1.05 4.31
C LEU A 172 21.64 -0.31 3.01
N GLU A 173 22.05 -0.87 1.86
CA GLU A 173 21.77 -0.26 0.56
C GLU A 173 20.27 -0.18 0.28
N LEU A 174 19.52 -1.26 0.57
CA LEU A 174 18.06 -1.25 0.44
C LEU A 174 17.42 -0.15 1.28
N GLN A 175 17.85 -0.01 2.53
CA GLN A 175 17.35 1.04 3.44
C GLN A 175 17.70 2.45 2.96
N GLN A 176 18.87 2.65 2.35
CA GLN A 176 19.28 3.96 1.82
C GLN A 176 18.55 4.33 0.52
N ILE A 177 18.23 3.34 -0.32
CA ILE A 177 17.43 3.51 -1.53
C ILE A 177 15.96 3.78 -1.16
N ALA A 178 15.40 3.04 -0.20
CA ALA A 178 14.01 3.17 0.22
C ALA A 178 13.66 4.58 0.75
N THR A 179 12.35 4.85 0.88
CA THR A 179 11.85 6.12 1.46
C THR A 179 12.30 6.30 2.91
N SER A 180 12.17 5.24 3.70
CA SER A 180 12.71 5.10 5.05
C SER A 180 13.15 3.66 5.26
N ALA A 181 13.84 3.38 6.36
CA ALA A 181 14.29 2.03 6.69
C ALA A 181 13.12 1.02 6.76
N ASP A 182 11.93 1.45 7.18
CA ASP A 182 10.73 0.60 7.26
C ASP A 182 10.14 0.23 5.88
N HIS A 183 10.58 0.91 4.82
CA HIS A 183 10.20 0.60 3.43
C HIS A 183 11.21 -0.34 2.75
N ALA A 184 12.11 -0.97 3.51
CA ALA A 184 13.00 -2.00 3.02
C ALA A 184 12.60 -3.36 3.60
N HIS A 185 12.26 -4.32 2.74
CA HIS A 185 11.88 -5.68 3.13
C HIS A 185 12.74 -6.71 2.43
N THR A 186 12.94 -7.85 3.10
CA THR A 186 13.80 -8.92 2.62
C THR A 186 13.10 -10.26 2.70
N TYR A 187 13.29 -11.10 1.69
CA TYR A 187 12.72 -12.44 1.61
C TYR A 187 13.81 -13.50 1.50
N PRO A 188 13.62 -14.71 2.07
CA PRO A 188 14.63 -15.77 1.95
C PRO A 188 14.93 -16.20 0.51
N ASN A 189 13.94 -16.14 -0.38
CA ASN A 189 14.05 -16.51 -1.79
C ASN A 189 12.89 -15.92 -2.62
N ALA A 190 12.96 -16.07 -3.94
CA ALA A 190 11.96 -15.56 -4.87
C ALA A 190 10.55 -16.17 -4.67
N VAL A 191 10.44 -17.40 -4.16
CA VAL A 191 9.14 -18.03 -3.85
C VAL A 191 8.50 -17.34 -2.64
N SER A 192 9.26 -17.09 -1.58
CA SER A 192 8.78 -16.34 -0.41
C SER A 192 8.37 -14.92 -0.79
N MET A 193 9.12 -14.25 -1.67
CA MET A 193 8.74 -12.95 -2.21
C MET A 193 7.42 -13.04 -2.99
N LEU A 194 7.29 -13.99 -3.92
CA LEU A 194 6.07 -14.22 -4.70
C LEU A 194 4.83 -14.45 -3.80
N ASN A 195 4.99 -15.18 -2.70
CA ASN A 195 3.91 -15.45 -1.76
C ASN A 195 3.50 -14.22 -0.93
N SER A 196 4.35 -13.19 -0.86
CA SER A 196 4.08 -11.94 -0.15
C SER A 196 3.40 -10.86 -1.01
N ALA A 197 3.15 -11.12 -2.30
CA ALA A 197 2.65 -10.13 -3.25
C ALA A 197 1.38 -9.41 -2.76
N THR A 198 0.44 -10.13 -2.17
CA THR A 198 -0.78 -9.54 -1.60
C THR A 198 -0.46 -8.58 -0.46
N SER A 199 0.39 -8.99 0.49
CA SER A 199 0.82 -8.14 1.61
C SER A 199 1.60 -6.90 1.16
N VAL A 200 2.38 -7.01 0.08
CA VAL A 200 3.03 -5.85 -0.55
C VAL A 200 2.00 -4.92 -1.17
N GLY A 201 1.01 -5.44 -1.89
CA GLY A 201 -0.10 -4.66 -2.42
C GLY A 201 -0.89 -3.92 -1.34
N GLU A 202 -1.21 -4.63 -0.24
CA GLU A 202 -1.81 -4.08 0.97
C GLU A 202 -0.97 -2.91 1.51
N ALA A 203 0.31 -3.15 1.81
CA ALA A 203 1.22 -2.14 2.36
C ALA A 203 1.35 -0.89 1.47
N VAL A 204 1.46 -1.06 0.15
CA VAL A 204 1.56 0.05 -0.80
C VAL A 204 0.24 0.84 -0.86
N CYS A 205 -0.90 0.15 -0.88
CA CYS A 205 -2.22 0.78 -0.85
C CYS A 205 -2.39 1.62 0.42
N ALA A 206 -2.08 1.01 1.55
CA ALA A 206 -2.12 1.56 2.87
C ALA A 206 -1.25 2.83 3.02
N ALA A 207 0.03 2.73 2.64
CA ALA A 207 0.94 3.87 2.68
C ALA A 207 0.38 5.02 1.84
N SER A 208 -0.22 4.71 0.70
CA SER A 208 -0.77 5.70 -0.23
C SER A 208 -2.02 6.40 0.29
N ARG A 209 -2.85 5.80 1.15
CA ARG A 209 -3.99 6.53 1.76
C ARG A 209 -3.55 7.69 2.67
N GLY A 210 -2.28 7.74 3.06
CA GLY A 210 -1.82 8.61 4.14
C GLY A 210 -2.51 8.25 5.46
N THR A 211 -2.31 9.05 6.50
CA THR A 211 -3.10 8.94 7.73
C THR A 211 -4.49 9.51 7.48
N GLN A 212 -5.33 8.80 6.72
CA GLN A 212 -6.74 9.17 6.58
C GLN A 212 -7.49 8.74 7.84
N LEU A 213 -8.05 9.72 8.54
CA LEU A 213 -8.96 9.48 9.64
C LEU A 213 -10.31 9.09 9.06
N TYR A 214 -10.66 7.83 9.21
CA TYR A 214 -12.03 7.38 8.98
C TYR A 214 -12.67 7.16 10.33
N PHE A 215 -13.66 7.97 10.64
CA PHE A 215 -14.55 7.73 11.76
C PHE A 215 -15.75 6.97 11.20
N THR A 216 -15.90 5.72 11.62
CA THR A 216 -17.19 5.05 11.44
C THR A 216 -17.99 5.38 12.68
N SER A 217 -19.03 6.22 12.53
CA SER A 217 -20.06 6.33 13.57
C SER A 217 -20.81 5.02 13.60
N ILE A 218 -20.74 4.32 14.73
CA ILE A 218 -21.48 3.08 14.93
C ILE A 218 -22.65 3.44 15.83
N SER A 219 -23.77 3.86 15.22
CA SER A 219 -24.96 4.35 15.92
C SER A 219 -24.73 5.63 16.74
N GLU A 220 -25.63 6.62 16.59
CA GLU A 220 -25.62 7.88 17.37
C GLU A 220 -25.97 7.68 18.86
N LYS A 221 -26.14 6.42 19.28
CA LYS A 221 -26.57 6.03 20.63
C LYS A 221 -25.75 4.87 21.19
N ALA A 222 -24.51 4.68 20.75
CA ALA A 222 -23.71 3.53 21.16
C ALA A 222 -22.63 3.91 22.15
N PHE A 223 -22.40 3.03 23.14
CA PHE A 223 -21.15 3.02 23.90
C PHE A 223 -20.63 1.59 24.08
N MET A 224 -19.30 1.46 24.17
CA MET A 224 -18.66 0.18 24.46
C MET A 224 -18.66 -0.17 25.95
N ILE A 225 -19.04 -1.39 26.30
CA ILE A 225 -18.90 -1.92 27.66
C ILE A 225 -17.48 -2.47 27.87
N ASN A 226 -16.88 -2.21 29.04
CA ASN A 226 -15.62 -2.82 29.50
C ASN A 226 -14.36 -2.52 28.66
N HIS A 227 -14.38 -1.47 27.82
CA HIS A 227 -13.25 -1.07 26.96
C HIS A 227 -12.71 0.34 27.26
N VAL A 228 -13.20 0.99 28.31
CA VAL A 228 -12.81 2.37 28.66
C VAL A 228 -11.59 2.34 29.58
N ILE A 229 -10.48 2.95 29.15
CA ILE A 229 -9.24 2.91 29.91
C ILE A 229 -8.86 4.27 30.49
N THR A 230 -9.25 5.39 29.85
CA THR A 230 -9.09 6.74 30.43
C THR A 230 -10.19 7.70 30.01
N ASN A 231 -10.54 8.61 30.93
CA ASN A 231 -11.53 9.65 30.74
C ASN A 231 -10.85 11.04 30.66
N HIS A 232 -11.32 11.88 29.75
CA HIS A 232 -10.87 13.27 29.60
C HIS A 232 -12.09 14.18 29.39
N HIS A 233 -12.07 15.38 29.96
CA HIS A 233 -13.00 16.42 29.54
C HIS A 233 -12.49 17.09 28.26
N VAL A 234 -13.40 17.37 27.32
CA VAL A 234 -13.13 17.97 25.99
C VAL A 234 -14.24 18.92 25.59
N THR A 235 -14.00 19.83 24.65
CA THR A 235 -15.04 20.74 24.16
C THR A 235 -16.04 20.07 23.22
N ASP A 236 -15.56 19.14 22.41
CA ASP A 236 -16.28 18.48 21.32
C ASP A 236 -15.64 17.11 20.98
N ASP A 237 -16.27 16.40 20.05
CA ASP A 237 -15.79 15.13 19.53
C ASP A 237 -14.47 15.25 18.74
N LEU A 238 -14.20 16.40 18.11
CA LEU A 238 -12.97 16.66 17.38
C LEU A 238 -11.75 16.74 18.31
N GLU A 239 -11.86 17.43 19.45
CA GLU A 239 -10.81 17.43 20.47
C GLU A 239 -10.60 16.01 21.03
N CYS A 240 -11.67 15.25 21.24
CA CYS A 240 -11.58 13.86 21.67
C CYS A 240 -10.80 12.99 20.66
N ALA A 241 -11.08 13.15 19.37
CA ALA A 241 -10.36 12.48 18.30
C ALA A 241 -8.86 12.82 18.31
N PHE A 242 -8.48 14.09 18.49
CA PHE A 242 -7.07 14.50 18.57
C PHE A 242 -6.34 13.95 19.80
N LYS A 243 -7.01 13.83 20.95
CA LYS A 243 -6.43 13.15 22.13
C LYS A 243 -6.17 11.67 21.85
N CYS A 244 -7.06 11.00 21.13
CA CYS A 244 -6.86 9.60 20.74
C CYS A 244 -5.72 9.45 19.71
N LEU A 245 -5.64 10.34 18.72
CA LEU A 245 -4.59 10.35 17.67
C LEU A 245 -3.18 10.54 18.20
N THR A 246 -3.02 11.45 19.16
CA THR A 246 -1.71 11.75 19.74
C THR A 246 -1.23 10.65 20.71
N ASN A 247 -2.10 9.71 21.04
CA ASN A 247 -1.78 8.55 21.86
C ASN A 247 -1.67 7.28 21.01
N LYS A 248 -0.43 6.81 20.77
CA LYS A 248 -0.13 5.63 19.94
C LYS A 248 -0.85 4.35 20.37
N ARG A 249 -1.33 4.27 21.62
CA ARG A 249 -2.05 3.10 22.14
C ARG A 249 -3.55 3.17 21.85
N CYS A 250 -4.09 4.32 21.40
CA CYS A 250 -5.53 4.50 21.19
C CYS A 250 -6.02 3.75 19.95
N PHE A 251 -7.19 3.12 20.06
CA PHE A 251 -7.84 2.34 19.01
C PHE A 251 -9.20 2.94 18.62
N SER A 252 -10.00 3.36 19.60
CA SER A 252 -11.29 4.02 19.39
C SER A 252 -11.61 4.97 20.55
N PHE A 253 -12.69 5.75 20.43
CA PHE A 253 -13.14 6.63 21.52
C PHE A 253 -14.67 6.75 21.56
N ASN A 254 -15.19 7.08 22.74
CA ASN A 254 -16.58 7.53 22.91
C ASN A 254 -16.59 9.01 23.26
N TYR A 255 -17.55 9.75 22.71
CA TYR A 255 -17.83 11.12 23.11
C TYR A 255 -19.25 11.24 23.65
N PHE A 256 -19.37 11.79 24.86
CA PHE A 256 -20.65 12.05 25.52
C PHE A 256 -20.93 13.54 25.51
N GLU A 257 -21.74 13.99 24.54
CA GLU A 257 -22.05 15.41 24.34
C GLU A 257 -22.63 16.06 25.61
N SER A 258 -23.53 15.35 26.30
CA SER A 258 -24.19 15.86 27.51
C SER A 258 -23.27 16.16 28.69
N THR A 259 -22.09 15.51 28.75
CA THR A 259 -21.13 15.66 29.86
C THR A 259 -19.78 16.19 29.40
N GLN A 260 -19.61 16.43 28.10
CA GLN A 260 -18.32 16.80 27.50
C GLN A 260 -17.19 15.80 27.86
N MET A 261 -17.56 14.53 27.96
CA MET A 261 -16.65 13.46 28.34
C MET A 261 -16.14 12.72 27.10
N CYS A 262 -14.82 12.59 27.02
CA CYS A 262 -14.09 11.81 26.05
C CYS A 262 -13.54 10.56 26.73
N GLN A 263 -13.88 9.39 26.22
CA GLN A 263 -13.37 8.11 26.72
C GLN A 263 -12.47 7.47 25.67
N LEU A 264 -11.20 7.27 26.01
CA LEU A 264 -10.23 6.64 25.10
C LEU A 264 -10.13 5.15 25.37
N ASN A 265 -10.18 4.36 24.29
CA ASN A 265 -9.97 2.92 24.31
C ASN A 265 -8.59 2.57 23.75
N TYR A 266 -7.79 1.86 24.54
CA TYR A 266 -6.45 1.37 24.17
C TYR A 266 -6.39 -0.15 23.90
N SER A 267 -7.53 -0.84 23.91
CA SER A 267 -7.61 -2.27 23.67
C SER A 267 -7.44 -2.57 22.19
N ASN A 268 -6.66 -3.61 21.90
CA ASN A 268 -6.51 -4.18 20.56
C ASN A 268 -7.69 -5.10 20.15
N LYS A 269 -8.70 -5.25 21.00
CA LYS A 269 -9.92 -5.99 20.65
C LYS A 269 -10.75 -5.16 19.68
N GLN A 270 -11.00 -5.73 18.52
CA GLN A 270 -11.98 -5.22 17.56
C GLN A 270 -13.33 -5.16 18.27
N SER A 271 -14.01 -4.02 18.18
CA SER A 271 -15.40 -3.83 18.59
C SER A 271 -16.27 -4.89 17.90
N ASP A 272 -17.01 -5.66 18.68
CA ASP A 272 -18.03 -6.60 18.22
C ASP A 272 -19.40 -5.95 18.49
N PRO A 273 -20.42 -6.13 17.63
CA PRO A 273 -21.79 -5.71 17.90
C PRO A 273 -22.32 -5.98 19.32
N HIS A 274 -21.89 -7.05 19.99
CA HIS A 274 -22.26 -7.38 21.37
C HIS A 274 -21.57 -6.51 22.44
N ALA A 275 -20.50 -5.80 22.10
CA ALA A 275 -19.82 -4.88 23.00
C ALA A 275 -20.50 -3.50 23.05
N ILE A 276 -21.51 -3.26 22.20
CA ILE A 276 -22.20 -1.98 22.02
C ILE A 276 -23.59 -2.06 22.64
N ILE A 277 -23.92 -1.13 23.54
CA ILE A 277 -25.26 -0.92 24.08
C ILE A 277 -25.84 0.40 23.56
N ASP A 278 -27.14 0.38 23.28
CA ASP A 278 -27.95 1.56 22.95
C ASP A 278 -28.20 2.40 24.22
N ASP A 279 -27.57 3.58 24.30
CA ASP A 279 -27.79 4.63 25.29
C ASP A 279 -28.03 5.97 24.57
N GLU A 280 -29.12 6.65 24.94
CA GLU A 280 -29.71 7.77 24.21
C GLU A 280 -28.81 9.03 24.10
N LYS A 281 -27.60 9.02 24.67
CA LYS A 281 -26.75 10.22 24.83
C LYS A 281 -25.26 10.02 24.55
N SER A 282 -24.88 8.94 23.86
CA SER A 282 -23.48 8.61 23.58
C SER A 282 -23.23 8.37 22.11
N ILE A 283 -22.12 8.91 21.57
CA ILE A 283 -21.68 8.68 20.20
C ILE A 283 -20.39 7.88 20.23
N HIS A 284 -20.42 6.69 19.61
CA HIS A 284 -19.24 5.85 19.46
C HIS A 284 -18.56 6.11 18.10
N TYR A 285 -17.27 6.37 18.15
CA TYR A 285 -16.44 6.53 16.98
C TYR A 285 -15.39 5.43 16.92
N ASP A 286 -15.55 4.54 15.94
CA ASP A 286 -14.48 3.64 15.57
C ASP A 286 -13.53 4.36 14.63
N MET A 287 -12.30 4.55 15.10
CA MET A 287 -11.23 5.01 14.25
C MET A 287 -10.74 3.83 13.42
N VAL A 288 -11.16 3.82 12.17
CA VAL A 288 -10.56 2.92 11.19
C VAL A 288 -9.26 3.58 10.76
N PHE A 289 -8.17 3.18 11.42
CA PHE A 289 -6.85 3.44 10.85
C PHE A 289 -6.82 2.73 9.50
N PRO A 290 -6.36 3.37 8.42
CA PRO A 290 -6.25 2.72 7.11
C PRO A 290 -5.24 1.56 7.08
N LEU A 291 -4.73 1.11 8.24
CA LEU A 291 -3.45 0.47 8.42
C LEU A 291 -3.25 -0.18 9.82
N ARG A 292 -4.19 -0.99 10.31
CA ARG A 292 -3.87 -1.95 11.38
C ARG A 292 -4.18 -3.36 10.93
#